data_AF-A0A060C841-F1
#
_entry.id   AF-A0A060C841-F1
#
_cell.length_a   1.000
_cell.length_b   1.000
_cell.length_c   1.000
_cell.angle_alpha   90.00
_cell.angle_beta   90.00
_cell.angle_gamma   90.00
#
_symmetry.space_group_name_H-M   'P 1'
#
loop_
_entity.id
_entity.type
_entity.pdbx_description
1 polymer ?
#
loop_
_entity_poly.entity_id
_entity_poly.type
_entity_poly.pdbx_seq_one_letter_code
_entity_poly.pdbx_strand_id
1 'polypeptide(L)'
;EPARVLDIPEEAILGVEAALWTETITNLAQLDSMVFPRLAGIAEAAWSAPLGTPGRTWEEYRARLAALGELWEADGIGFSRR
;
A
#
# COMPACT_ATOMS: atom_id res chain seq x y z
N GLU A 1 -9.85 9.11 10.03
CA GLU A 1 -10.59 9.19 8.76
C GLU A 1 -10.18 10.44 7.99
N PRO A 2 -9.91 10.32 6.67
CA PRO A 2 -9.40 11.44 5.86
C PRO A 2 -10.34 12.65 5.81
N ALA A 3 -11.66 12.41 5.77
CA ALA A 3 -12.69 13.45 5.75
C ALA A 3 -12.59 14.42 6.95
N ARG A 4 -12.16 13.92 8.11
CA ARG A 4 -11.98 14.71 9.34
C ARG A 4 -10.83 15.73 9.25
N VAL A 5 -9.88 15.53 8.34
CA VAL A 5 -8.70 16.40 8.21
C VAL A 5 -8.99 17.62 7.34
N LEU A 6 -9.87 17.47 6.34
CA LEU A 6 -10.15 18.50 5.33
C LEU A 6 -11.52 19.18 5.48
N ASP A 7 -12.33 18.81 6.48
CA ASP A 7 -13.70 19.30 6.69
C ASP A 7 -14.55 19.21 5.40
N ILE A 8 -14.55 18.02 4.79
CA ILE A 8 -15.31 17.71 3.58
C ILE A 8 -16.26 16.52 3.82
N PRO A 9 -17.38 16.43 3.09
CA PRO A 9 -18.21 15.23 3.09
C PRO A 9 -17.43 14.01 2.58
N GLU A 10 -17.72 12.83 3.11
CA GLU A 10 -17.03 11.59 2.74
C GLU A 10 -17.24 11.25 1.25
N GLU A 11 -18.41 11.57 0.71
CA GLU A 11 -18.78 11.33 -0.69
C GLU A 11 -17.95 12.17 -1.68
N ALA A 12 -17.25 13.21 -1.21
CA ALA A 12 -16.32 13.97 -2.03
C ALA A 12 -14.95 13.26 -2.20
N ILE A 13 -14.68 12.20 -1.42
CA ILE A 13 -13.43 11.43 -1.50
C ILE A 13 -13.66 10.27 -2.47
N LEU A 14 -13.15 10.41 -3.70
CA LEU A 14 -13.28 9.37 -4.73
C LEU A 14 -12.41 8.13 -4.47
N GLY A 15 -11.35 8.27 -3.69
CA GLY A 15 -10.42 7.18 -3.39
C GLY A 15 -9.02 7.66 -3.07
N VAL A 16 -8.04 6.79 -3.32
CA VAL A 16 -6.61 7.03 -3.07
C VAL A 16 -5.79 6.65 -4.31
N GLU A 17 -4.63 7.30 -4.46
CA GLU A 17 -3.67 7.01 -5.53
C GLU A 17 -2.25 6.86 -4.96
N ALA A 18 -1.46 5.98 -5.57
CA ALA A 18 -0.05 5.77 -5.27
C ALA A 18 0.81 6.28 -6.44
N ALA A 19 1.14 7.58 -6.45
CA ALA A 19 2.02 8.13 -7.48
C ALA A 19 3.49 7.71 -7.25
N LEU A 20 4.15 7.22 -8.31
CA LEU A 20 5.59 6.99 -8.34
C LEU A 20 6.27 8.06 -9.19
N TRP A 21 7.04 8.92 -8.53
CA TRP A 21 7.91 9.90 -9.16
C TRP A 21 9.22 9.22 -9.61
N THR A 22 9.63 9.45 -10.87
CA THR A 22 10.71 8.67 -11.52
C THR A 22 11.98 9.46 -11.81
N GLU A 23 12.12 10.68 -11.31
CA GLU A 23 13.28 11.55 -11.54
C GLU A 23 14.60 10.89 -11.13
N THR A 24 14.57 10.01 -10.12
CA THR A 24 15.74 9.27 -9.61
C THR A 24 15.70 7.77 -9.90
N ILE A 25 14.69 7.29 -10.63
CA ILE A 25 14.48 5.88 -10.92
C ILE A 25 15.01 5.57 -12.31
N THR A 26 16.04 4.74 -12.37
CA THR A 26 16.79 4.45 -13.60
C THR A 26 16.70 3.00 -14.06
N ASN A 27 16.12 2.12 -13.24
CA ASN A 27 15.96 0.70 -13.55
C ASN A 27 14.81 0.07 -12.74
N LEU A 28 14.40 -1.14 -13.14
CA LEU A 28 13.29 -1.87 -12.52
C LEU A 28 13.57 -2.26 -11.08
N ALA A 29 14.80 -2.60 -10.70
CA ALA A 29 15.11 -2.95 -9.31
C ALA A 29 14.92 -1.75 -8.35
N GLN A 30 15.24 -0.54 -8.81
CA GLN A 30 14.95 0.69 -8.06
C GLN A 30 13.45 0.93 -7.98
N LEU A 31 12.72 0.76 -9.08
CA LEU A 31 11.26 0.87 -9.11
C LEU A 31 10.62 -0.08 -8.10
N ASP A 32 10.98 -1.36 -8.16
CA ASP A 32 10.49 -2.41 -7.28
C ASP A 32 10.72 -2.07 -5.80
N SER A 33 11.94 -1.63 -5.45
CA SER A 33 12.27 -1.22 -4.07
C SER A 33 11.47 -0.01 -3.56
N MET A 34 10.98 0.83 -4.48
CA MET A 34 10.17 2.00 -4.16
C MET A 34 8.68 1.65 -4.10
N VAL A 35 8.21 0.77 -4.97
CA VAL A 35 6.79 0.39 -5.07
C VAL A 35 6.43 -0.62 -3.96
N PHE A 36 7.22 -1.67 -3.80
CA PHE A 36 6.93 -2.75 -2.87
C PHE A 36 7.75 -2.60 -1.57
N PRO A 37 7.12 -2.78 -0.40
CA PRO A 37 5.81 -3.40 -0.17
C PRO A 37 4.64 -2.40 -0.07
N ARG A 38 4.92 -1.09 -0.17
CA ARG A 38 3.95 -0.03 0.15
C ARG A 38 2.69 -0.05 -0.72
N LEU A 39 2.83 -0.44 -2.00
CA LEU A 39 1.70 -0.55 -2.92
C LEU A 39 0.61 -1.48 -2.41
N ALA A 40 0.97 -2.59 -1.74
CA ALA A 40 0.00 -3.51 -1.17
C ALA A 40 -0.88 -2.81 -0.10
N GLY A 41 -0.28 -1.96 0.73
CA GLY A 41 -1.00 -1.20 1.75
C GLY A 41 -1.93 -0.15 1.16
N ILE A 42 -1.53 0.49 0.07
CA ILE A 42 -2.38 1.46 -0.64
C ILE A 42 -3.56 0.75 -1.32
N ALA A 43 -3.32 -0.37 -2.00
CA ALA A 43 -4.38 -1.19 -2.58
C ALA A 43 -5.38 -1.66 -1.52
N GLU A 44 -4.89 -2.02 -0.35
CA GLU A 44 -5.73 -2.45 0.75
C GLU A 44 -6.53 -1.30 1.37
N ALA A 45 -5.96 -0.10 1.45
CA ALA A 45 -6.67 1.11 1.87
C ALA A 45 -7.74 1.51 0.86
N ALA A 46 -7.50 1.26 -0.43
CA ALA A 46 -8.45 1.56 -1.50
C ALA A 46 -9.64 0.58 -1.57
N TRP A 47 -9.47 -0.65 -1.11
CA TRP A 47 -10.42 -1.74 -1.38
C TRP A 47 -11.11 -2.32 -0.14
N SER A 48 -10.39 -2.43 0.98
CA SER A 48 -10.90 -3.15 2.14
C SER A 48 -11.83 -2.29 2.99
N ALA A 49 -12.58 -2.94 3.89
CA ALA A 49 -13.41 -2.26 4.88
C ALA A 49 -12.62 -1.19 5.67
N PRO A 50 -13.30 -0.15 6.21
CA PRO A 50 -12.66 0.94 6.94
C PRO A 50 -11.77 0.45 8.10
N LEU A 51 -10.71 1.23 8.40
CA LEU A 51 -9.85 1.00 9.55
C LEU A 51 -10.67 0.91 10.85
N GLY A 52 -10.37 -0.09 11.68
CA GLY A 52 -11.14 -0.38 12.90
C GLY A 52 -12.22 -1.46 12.74
N THR A 53 -12.48 -1.92 11.52
CA THR A 53 -13.25 -3.15 11.28
C THR A 53 -12.45 -4.38 11.75
N PRO A 54 -13.06 -5.42 12.36
CA PRO A 54 -12.37 -6.68 12.65
C PRO A 54 -11.68 -7.26 11.39
N GLY A 55 -10.43 -7.69 11.50
CA GLY A 55 -9.60 -8.09 10.34
C GLY A 55 -8.83 -6.94 9.67
N ARG A 56 -9.06 -5.69 10.11
CA ARG A 56 -8.45 -4.46 9.57
C ARG A 56 -7.54 -3.77 10.59
N THR A 57 -6.72 -4.55 11.29
CA THR A 57 -5.68 -4.06 12.21
C THR A 57 -4.29 -4.07 11.56
N TRP A 58 -3.35 -3.31 12.13
CA TRP A 58 -1.96 -3.32 11.66
C TRP A 58 -1.32 -4.70 11.84
N GLU A 59 -1.58 -5.36 12.97
CA GLU A 59 -1.05 -6.67 13.33
C GLU A 59 -1.49 -7.77 12.35
N GLU A 60 -2.76 -7.75 11.92
CA GLU A 60 -3.27 -8.69 10.92
C GLU A 60 -2.77 -8.36 9.52
N TYR A 61 -2.70 -7.07 9.17
CA TYR A 61 -2.17 -6.64 7.86
C TYR A 61 -0.71 -7.02 7.70
N ARG A 62 0.16 -6.74 8.69
CA ARG A 62 1.59 -7.06 8.59
C ARG A 62 1.85 -8.56 8.41
N ALA A 63 0.99 -9.42 8.98
CA ALA A 63 1.07 -10.86 8.77
C ALA A 63 0.74 -11.24 7.31
N ARG A 64 -0.32 -10.67 6.73
CA ARG A 64 -0.68 -10.88 5.32
C ARG A 64 0.35 -10.27 4.36
N LEU A 65 0.92 -9.12 4.71
CA LEU A 65 1.99 -8.47 3.96
C LEU A 65 3.27 -9.32 3.93
N ALA A 66 3.64 -9.94 5.05
CA ALA A 66 4.78 -10.84 5.11
C ALA A 66 4.61 -12.04 4.17
N ALA A 67 3.40 -12.61 4.11
CA ALA A 67 3.08 -13.70 3.17
C ALA A 67 3.17 -13.26 1.69
N LEU A 68 2.82 -12.01 1.36
CA LEU A 68 3.05 -11.47 0.01
C LEU A 68 4.54 -11.37 -0.34
N GLY A 69 5.40 -11.16 0.65
CA GLY A 69 6.86 -11.16 0.46
C GLY A 69 7.38 -12.47 -0.14
N GLU A 70 6.89 -13.62 0.34
CA GLU A 70 7.25 -14.94 -0.20
C GLU A 70 6.83 -15.09 -1.67
N LEU A 71 5.64 -14.58 -2.02
CA LEU A 71 5.14 -14.60 -3.40
C LEU A 71 5.99 -13.69 -4.32
N TRP A 72 6.33 -12.49 -3.86
CA TRP A 72 7.19 -11.58 -4.62
C TRP A 72 8.59 -12.16 -4.87
N GLU A 73 9.17 -12.85 -3.88
CA GLU A 73 10.44 -13.55 -4.07
C GLU A 73 10.33 -14.66 -5.13
N ALA A 74 9.25 -15.43 -5.12
CA ALA A 74 9.01 -16.47 -6.12
C ALA A 74 8.84 -15.90 -7.54
N ASP A 75 8.22 -14.73 -7.66
CA ASP A 75 7.98 -14.03 -8.93
C ASP A 75 9.16 -13.14 -9.38
N GLY A 76 10.22 -13.05 -8.58
CA GLY A 76 11.40 -12.23 -8.87
C GLY A 76 11.18 -10.72 -8.73
N ILE A 77 10.18 -10.30 -7.96
CA ILE A 77 9.86 -8.89 -7.68
C ILE A 77 10.70 -8.41 -6.49
N GLY A 78 11.44 -7.32 -6.68
CA GLY A 78 12.19 -6.68 -5.59
C GLY A 78 11.26 -5.95 -4.61
N PHE A 79 11.64 -5.88 -3.33
CA PHE A 79 10.93 -5.05 -2.35
C PHE A 79 11.81 -4.66 -1.16
N SER A 80 11.45 -3.59 -0.47
CA SER A 80 12.11 -3.18 0.78
C SER A 80 11.62 -4.02 1.97
N ARG A 81 12.55 -4.57 2.76
CA ARG A 81 12.25 -5.37 3.98
C ARG A 81 12.29 -4.56 5.29
N ARG A 82 12.28 -3.23 5.20
CA ARG A 82 12.36 -2.34 6.37
C ARG A 82 11.02 -2.12 7.03
#